data_AF-A0A8B9Z2J1-F1
#
_entry.id   AF-A0A8B9Z2J1-F1
#
_cell.length_a   1.000
_cell.length_b   1.000
_cell.length_c   1.000
_cell.angle_alpha   90.00
_cell.angle_beta   90.00
_cell.angle_gamma   90.00
#
_symmetry.space_group_name_H-M   'P 1'
#
loop_
_entity.id
_entity.type
_entity.pdbx_description
1 polymer ?
#
loop_
_entity_poly.entity_id
_entity_poly.type
_entity_poly.pdbx_seq_one_letter_code
_entity_poly.pdbx_strand_id
1 'polypeptide(L)'
;MINICCFLTYKPQHFSPYPQNNMLDFVFAVDDSVTWHMMNLLKNRSHYSFLKLFGPKQISSIQSYGAGIYYNTLVPCNGRMIKYGVISTDTLIDDLLHWKTLYVAGRLQKPVKILTQNENSKLQAALVSNLKSAVTAAFLMLPESFSEEDLYMQIAGLSYSGDFRMVIGEDRSKVQNIVKPNVPHFQKLYSNILQDCPQVVYKHHLGRLEIDKSPEGQFTQLMALPRTLQQKITSLVDPPGKNRDVEEILLQVAHDPDCGFVVHQGRPRSVSRTAALRKKIEVLLIITASLRQDDVIRAN
;
A
#
# COMPACT_ATOMS: atom_id res chain seq x y z
N MET A 1 0.82 25.06 -7.99
CA MET A 1 0.43 24.74 -6.60
C MET A 1 0.72 23.27 -6.37
N ILE A 2 1.42 22.91 -5.30
CA ILE A 2 1.69 21.50 -5.00
C ILE A 2 0.44 20.97 -4.29
N ASN A 3 -0.32 20.06 -4.92
CA ASN A 3 -1.25 19.26 -4.13
C ASN A 3 -0.41 18.42 -3.17
N ILE A 4 -0.55 18.65 -1.87
CA ILE A 4 0.11 17.85 -0.84
C ILE A 4 -0.98 17.12 -0.09
N CYS A 5 -1.18 15.84 -0.40
CA CYS A 5 -1.85 14.96 0.56
C CYS A 5 -0.78 14.47 1.53
N CYS A 6 -0.83 14.95 2.77
CA CYS A 6 0.07 14.50 3.82
C CYS A 6 -0.69 13.64 4.81
N PHE A 7 -0.22 12.41 5.05
CA PHE A 7 -0.77 11.58 6.12
C PHE A 7 0.33 11.05 7.03
N LEU A 8 0.02 11.05 8.33
CA LEU A 8 0.87 10.48 9.36
C LEU A 8 0.50 9.02 9.56
N THR A 9 1.51 8.15 9.51
CA THR A 9 1.35 6.75 9.86
C THR A 9 1.77 6.51 11.31
N TYR A 10 0.82 6.10 12.15
CA TYR A 10 1.15 5.62 13.49
C TYR A 10 1.86 4.27 13.37
N LYS A 11 3.02 4.15 14.02
CA LYS A 11 3.57 2.85 14.39
C LYS A 11 2.98 2.46 15.75
N PRO A 12 2.57 1.19 15.95
CA PRO A 12 2.17 0.73 17.26
C PRO A 12 3.32 0.96 18.23
N GLN A 13 2.97 1.51 19.40
CA GLN A 13 3.92 1.78 20.46
C GLN A 13 4.45 0.43 20.97
N HIS A 14 5.73 0.13 20.76
CA HIS A 14 6.43 -0.55 21.84
C HIS A 14 6.43 0.45 22.99
N PHE A 15 6.00 0.03 24.19
CA PHE A 15 6.09 0.81 25.41
C PHE A 15 7.55 1.25 25.63
N SER A 16 7.92 2.37 25.02
CA SER A 16 9.16 3.08 25.30
C SER A 16 8.77 4.21 26.26
N PRO A 17 9.37 4.26 27.46
CA PRO A 17 9.11 5.33 28.43
C PRO A 17 9.55 6.72 27.92
N TYR A 18 10.08 6.82 26.70
CA TYR A 18 10.53 8.07 26.08
C TYR A 18 9.77 8.34 24.75
N PRO A 19 8.63 9.06 24.77
CA PRO A 19 7.84 9.39 23.57
C PRO A 19 8.58 10.27 22.54
N GLN A 20 9.72 10.86 22.91
CA GLN A 20 10.56 11.69 22.04
C GLN A 20 11.39 10.90 21.02
N ASN A 21 11.50 9.57 21.16
CA ASN A 21 12.36 8.74 20.29
C ASN A 21 11.62 8.04 19.14
N ASN A 22 10.30 8.21 19.03
CA ASN A 22 9.54 7.60 17.94
C ASN A 22 9.56 8.50 16.70
N MET A 23 10.21 8.01 15.64
CA MET A 23 10.26 8.67 14.35
C MET A 23 8.85 8.75 13.74
N LEU A 24 8.45 9.96 13.34
CA LEU A 24 7.17 10.16 12.64
C LEU A 24 7.34 9.85 11.15
N ASP A 25 6.41 9.07 10.61
CA ASP A 25 6.41 8.62 9.23
C ASP A 25 5.33 9.37 8.43
N PHE A 26 5.76 10.19 7.47
CA PHE A 26 4.90 10.98 6.58
C PHE A 26 4.96 10.45 5.15
N VAL A 27 3.89 10.68 4.39
CA VAL A 27 3.89 10.52 2.93
C VAL A 27 3.27 11.77 2.32
N PHE A 28 3.96 12.35 1.35
CA PHE A 28 3.52 13.47 0.54
C PHE A 28 3.15 12.97 -0.85
N ALA A 29 1.86 12.97 -1.16
CA ALA A 29 1.41 12.85 -2.55
C ALA A 29 1.56 14.21 -3.23
N VAL A 30 2.23 14.26 -4.37
CA VAL A 30 2.57 15.50 -5.11
C VAL A 30 2.24 15.36 -6.59
N ASP A 31 1.81 16.42 -7.26
CA ASP A 31 1.45 16.31 -8.68
C ASP A 31 2.68 16.09 -9.58
N ASP A 32 3.77 16.83 -9.32
CA ASP A 32 5.05 16.68 -10.03
C ASP A 32 6.19 16.45 -9.03
N SER A 33 6.65 15.20 -8.95
CA SER A 33 7.76 14.80 -8.10
C SER A 33 9.08 15.43 -8.51
N VAL A 34 9.31 15.71 -9.80
CA VAL A 34 10.55 16.33 -10.28
C VAL A 34 10.63 17.76 -9.75
N THR A 35 9.59 18.56 -9.97
CA THR A 35 9.52 19.93 -9.46
C THR A 35 9.57 19.95 -7.93
N TRP A 36 8.88 19.04 -7.25
CA TRP A 36 8.94 18.94 -5.80
C TRP A 36 10.36 18.67 -5.30
N HIS A 37 11.06 17.68 -5.89
CA HIS A 37 12.42 17.35 -5.49
C HIS A 37 13.40 18.49 -5.81
N MET A 38 13.21 19.20 -6.92
CA MET A 38 14.00 20.38 -7.27
C MET A 38 13.87 21.46 -6.19
N MET A 39 12.65 21.84 -5.83
CA MET A 39 12.40 22.85 -4.80
C MET A 39 12.90 22.40 -3.42
N ASN A 40 12.70 21.13 -3.08
CA ASN A 40 13.13 20.60 -1.79
C ASN A 40 14.65 20.43 -1.71
N LEU A 41 15.37 20.21 -2.83
CA LEU A 41 16.83 20.23 -2.85
C LEU A 41 17.40 21.63 -2.64
N LEU A 42 16.71 22.68 -3.12
CA LEU A 42 17.12 24.07 -2.91
C LEU A 42 16.99 24.46 -1.43
N LYS A 43 15.91 24.05 -0.77
CA LYS A 43 15.62 24.42 0.63
C LYS A 43 16.28 23.48 1.64
N ASN A 44 16.23 22.18 1.37
CA ASN A 44 16.51 21.12 2.34
C ASN A 44 17.51 20.10 1.78
N ARG A 45 18.61 20.59 1.18
CA ARG A 45 19.64 19.76 0.52
C ARG A 45 20.21 18.66 1.43
N SER A 46 20.28 18.92 2.74
CA SER A 46 20.80 17.99 3.75
C SER A 46 19.91 16.77 4.00
N HIS A 47 18.62 16.81 3.62
CA HIS A 47 17.71 15.68 3.81
C HIS A 47 18.03 14.51 2.87
N TYR A 48 18.66 14.82 1.74
CA TYR A 48 19.02 13.84 0.73
C TYR A 48 20.41 13.27 1.00
N SER A 49 20.57 11.97 0.70
CA SER A 49 21.86 11.29 0.71
C SER A 49 22.77 11.83 -0.41
N PHE A 50 23.85 11.11 -0.75
CA PHE A 50 24.74 11.47 -1.86
C PHE A 50 23.99 11.66 -3.20
N LEU A 51 22.77 11.10 -3.34
CA LEU A 51 21.91 11.27 -4.51
C LEU A 51 21.58 12.75 -4.84
N LYS A 52 21.74 13.67 -3.88
CA LYS A 52 21.65 15.12 -4.10
C LYS A 52 22.60 15.66 -5.17
N LEU A 53 23.69 14.94 -5.47
CA LEU A 53 24.69 15.34 -6.44
C LEU A 53 24.23 15.12 -7.89
N PHE A 54 23.26 14.23 -8.13
CA PHE A 54 22.77 13.90 -9.47
C PHE A 54 21.50 14.68 -9.89
N GLY A 55 20.97 15.52 -9.00
CA GLY A 55 19.83 16.38 -9.27
C GLY A 55 18.45 15.69 -9.24
N PRO A 56 17.37 16.46 -9.42
CA PRO A 56 15.99 16.01 -9.19
C PRO A 56 15.47 15.01 -10.23
N LYS A 57 15.94 15.07 -11.48
CA LYS A 57 15.51 14.13 -12.54
C LYS A 57 15.94 12.70 -12.23
N GLN A 58 17.19 12.49 -11.82
CA GLN A 58 17.68 11.18 -11.40
C GLN A 58 16.96 10.67 -10.14
N ILE A 59 16.69 11.55 -9.16
CA ILE A 59 15.93 11.17 -7.96
C ILE A 59 14.51 10.71 -8.34
N SER A 60 13.82 11.45 -9.21
CA SER A 60 12.48 11.09 -9.68
C SER A 60 12.50 9.84 -10.57
N SER A 61 13.56 9.63 -11.35
CA SER A 61 13.76 8.39 -12.11
C SER A 61 13.86 7.21 -11.13
N ILE A 62 14.71 7.29 -10.10
CA ILE A 62 14.81 6.27 -9.04
C ILE A 62 13.48 6.09 -8.30
N GLN A 63 12.73 7.17 -8.07
CA GLN A 63 11.40 7.12 -7.45
C GLN A 63 10.42 6.28 -8.27
N SER A 64 10.46 6.37 -9.60
CA SER A 64 9.51 5.68 -10.49
C SER A 64 9.59 4.15 -10.41
N TYR A 65 10.67 3.60 -9.86
CA TYR A 65 10.84 2.16 -9.65
C TYR A 65 10.16 1.65 -8.37
N GLY A 66 9.74 0.38 -8.40
CA GLY A 66 9.10 -0.27 -7.26
C GLY A 66 7.72 0.33 -6.98
N ALA A 67 7.52 0.85 -5.77
CA ALA A 67 6.24 1.41 -5.31
C ALA A 67 6.05 2.91 -5.64
N GLY A 68 6.92 3.50 -6.47
CA GLY A 68 6.74 4.90 -6.90
C GLY A 68 7.06 5.94 -5.82
N ILE A 69 7.71 5.55 -4.72
CA ILE A 69 7.92 6.38 -3.53
C ILE A 69 9.41 6.55 -3.19
N TYR A 70 9.82 7.79 -2.99
CA TYR A 70 11.16 8.16 -2.55
C TYR A 70 11.15 8.62 -1.11
N TYR A 71 11.94 7.97 -0.24
CA TYR A 71 12.00 8.31 1.18
C TYR A 71 13.26 9.10 1.53
N ASN A 72 13.08 10.20 2.24
CA ASN A 72 14.12 10.78 3.08
C ASN A 72 13.88 10.33 4.52
N THR A 73 14.94 9.91 5.20
CA THR A 73 14.87 9.33 6.55
C THR A 73 15.84 10.04 7.48
N LEU A 74 15.62 9.93 8.79
CA LEU A 74 16.49 10.53 9.81
C LEU A 74 16.62 12.05 9.63
N VAL A 75 15.50 12.71 9.29
CA VAL A 75 15.46 14.15 9.12
C VAL A 75 15.10 14.80 10.45
N PRO A 76 15.96 15.65 11.03
CA PRO A 76 15.62 16.40 12.24
C PRO A 76 14.63 17.52 11.88
N CYS A 77 13.49 17.56 12.58
CA CYS A 77 12.44 18.56 12.39
C CYS A 77 11.76 18.86 13.73
N ASN A 78 11.81 20.12 14.18
CA ASN A 78 11.19 20.59 15.43
C ASN A 78 11.47 19.69 16.66
N GLY A 79 12.73 19.33 16.86
CA GLY A 79 13.16 18.50 18.00
C GLY A 79 12.79 17.01 17.90
N ARG A 80 12.31 16.55 16.73
CA ARG A 80 11.99 15.14 16.47
C ARG A 80 12.65 14.64 15.20
N MET A 81 12.86 13.33 15.14
CA MET A 81 13.27 12.68 13.90
C MET A 81 12.03 12.33 13.07
N ILE A 82 12.08 12.64 11.78
CA ILE A 82 11.02 12.29 10.84
C ILE A 82 11.59 11.47 9.68
N LYS A 83 10.70 10.69 9.07
CA LYS A 83 10.88 10.08 7.78
C LYS A 83 9.71 10.51 6.92
N TYR A 84 9.98 10.92 5.68
CA TYR A 84 8.93 11.30 4.76
C TYR A 84 9.16 10.70 3.37
N GLY A 85 8.09 10.15 2.81
CA GLY A 85 8.03 9.64 1.44
C GLY A 85 7.42 10.65 0.50
N VAL A 86 7.87 10.68 -0.75
CA VAL A 86 7.29 11.48 -1.83
C VAL A 86 6.80 10.52 -2.91
N ILE A 87 5.54 10.63 -3.30
CA ILE A 87 4.87 9.82 -4.33
C ILE A 87 4.09 10.74 -5.26
N SER A 88 4.02 10.44 -6.56
CA SER A 88 3.17 11.24 -7.45
C SER A 88 1.69 10.96 -7.20
N THR A 89 0.82 11.97 -7.31
CA THR A 89 -0.63 11.82 -7.13
C THR A 89 -1.19 10.71 -8.04
N ASP A 90 -0.75 10.67 -9.30
CA ASP A 90 -1.18 9.64 -10.26
C ASP A 90 -0.74 8.23 -9.86
N THR A 91 0.49 8.07 -9.38
CA THR A 91 0.98 6.75 -8.92
C THR A 91 0.24 6.29 -7.66
N LEU A 92 -0.11 7.23 -6.77
CA LEU A 92 -0.91 6.93 -5.59
C LEU A 92 -2.32 6.48 -6.00
N ILE A 93 -2.99 7.20 -6.91
CA ILE A 93 -4.33 6.85 -7.41
C ILE A 93 -4.30 5.47 -8.09
N ASP A 94 -3.29 5.19 -8.91
CA ASP A 94 -3.11 3.89 -9.57
C ASP A 94 -2.94 2.73 -8.56
N ASP A 95 -2.13 2.93 -7.50
CA ASP A 95 -1.97 1.92 -6.44
C ASP A 95 -3.27 1.74 -5.64
N LEU A 96 -4.02 2.81 -5.38
CA LEU A 96 -5.31 2.77 -4.65
C LEU A 96 -6.41 2.03 -5.43
N LEU A 97 -6.52 2.27 -6.74
CA LEU A 97 -7.57 1.69 -7.58
C LEU A 97 -7.24 0.27 -8.03
N HIS A 98 -5.98 0.00 -8.37
CA HIS A 98 -5.61 -1.24 -9.05
C HIS A 98 -4.78 -2.19 -8.20
N TRP A 99 -4.29 -1.75 -7.03
CA TRP A 99 -3.36 -2.52 -6.18
C TRP A 99 -2.11 -2.98 -6.94
N LYS A 100 -1.55 -2.09 -7.77
CA LYS A 100 -0.35 -2.38 -8.56
C LYS A 100 0.81 -2.90 -7.72
N THR A 101 1.03 -2.29 -6.56
CA THR A 101 2.01 -2.75 -5.56
C THR A 101 1.41 -3.06 -4.21
N LEU A 102 0.23 -2.48 -3.92
CA LEU A 102 -0.43 -2.52 -2.61
C LEU A 102 0.42 -1.90 -1.48
N TYR A 103 1.45 -1.12 -1.83
CA TYR A 103 2.40 -0.60 -0.85
C TYR A 103 1.83 0.58 -0.09
N VAL A 104 1.38 1.62 -0.80
CA VAL A 104 0.77 2.80 -0.17
C VAL A 104 -0.71 2.55 0.06
N ALA A 105 -1.38 1.91 -0.90
CA ALA A 105 -2.78 1.51 -0.76
C ALA A 105 -3.01 0.63 0.47
N GLY A 106 -2.14 -0.36 0.70
CA GLY A 106 -2.20 -1.22 1.88
C GLY A 106 -1.93 -0.48 3.19
N ARG A 107 -1.22 0.65 3.18
CA ARG A 107 -1.10 1.51 4.37
C ARG A 107 -2.36 2.32 4.63
N LEU A 108 -3.01 2.78 3.56
CA LEU A 108 -4.22 3.60 3.58
C LEU A 108 -5.52 2.79 3.84
N GLN A 109 -5.43 1.46 3.85
CA GLN A 109 -6.47 0.55 4.37
C GLN A 109 -6.50 0.49 5.91
N LYS A 110 -5.52 1.12 6.58
CA LYS A 110 -5.43 1.17 8.04
C LYS A 110 -5.61 2.62 8.48
N PRO A 111 -6.06 2.88 9.71
CA PRO A 111 -6.17 4.24 10.24
C PRO A 111 -4.89 5.07 10.03
N VAL A 112 -5.07 6.26 9.46
CA VAL A 112 -4.06 7.29 9.25
C VAL A 112 -4.64 8.64 9.64
N LYS A 113 -3.77 9.60 9.97
CA LYS A 113 -4.18 10.99 10.16
C LYS A 113 -3.88 11.77 8.88
N ILE A 114 -4.91 12.17 8.15
CA ILE A 114 -4.79 13.09 7.02
C ILE A 114 -4.60 14.50 7.59
N LEU A 115 -3.47 15.13 7.27
CA LEU A 115 -3.06 16.44 7.79
C LEU A 115 -3.42 17.57 6.84
N THR A 116 -3.35 17.30 5.54
CA THR A 116 -3.68 18.24 4.49
C THR A 116 -4.21 17.43 3.32
N GLN A 117 -5.32 17.87 2.75
CA GLN A 117 -5.91 17.27 1.57
C GLN A 117 -6.54 18.39 0.76
N ASN A 118 -5.99 18.63 -0.42
CA ASN A 118 -6.60 19.53 -1.39
C ASN A 118 -7.85 18.87 -1.99
N GLU A 119 -8.71 19.65 -2.64
CA GLU A 119 -9.97 19.22 -3.28
C GLU A 119 -9.73 18.37 -4.55
N ASN A 120 -8.94 17.31 -4.46
CA ASN A 120 -8.78 16.34 -5.53
C ASN A 120 -9.84 15.24 -5.38
N SER A 121 -10.97 15.42 -6.08
CA SER A 121 -12.09 14.48 -6.08
C SER A 121 -11.71 13.08 -6.57
N LYS A 122 -10.79 12.97 -7.54
CA LYS A 122 -10.28 11.67 -8.02
C LYS A 122 -9.55 10.92 -6.92
N LEU A 123 -8.69 11.60 -6.18
CA LEU A 123 -7.97 11.00 -5.05
C LEU A 123 -8.94 10.59 -3.92
N GLN A 124 -9.94 11.41 -3.61
CA GLN A 124 -10.97 11.07 -2.63
C GLN A 124 -11.76 9.82 -3.03
N ALA A 125 -12.20 9.74 -4.29
CA ALA A 125 -12.88 8.56 -4.82
C ALA A 125 -11.98 7.31 -4.78
N ALA A 126 -10.70 7.45 -5.13
CA ALA A 126 -9.73 6.35 -5.07
C ALA A 126 -9.48 5.85 -3.64
N LEU A 127 -9.44 6.74 -2.65
CA LEU A 127 -9.33 6.37 -1.24
C LEU A 127 -10.53 5.53 -0.78
N VAL A 128 -11.75 5.97 -1.09
CA VAL A 128 -12.98 5.23 -0.76
C VAL A 128 -13.02 3.88 -1.48
N SER A 129 -12.67 3.87 -2.78
CA SER A 129 -12.60 2.65 -3.58
C SER A 129 -11.63 1.63 -2.97
N ASN A 130 -10.43 2.06 -2.57
CA ASN A 130 -9.45 1.20 -1.92
C ASN A 130 -9.97 0.56 -0.61
N LEU A 131 -10.74 1.31 0.20
CA LEU A 131 -11.35 0.77 1.42
C LEU A 131 -12.42 -0.28 1.09
N LYS A 132 -13.28 0.00 0.10
CA LYS A 132 -14.30 -0.96 -0.38
C LYS A 132 -13.64 -2.23 -0.92
N SER A 133 -12.63 -2.11 -1.77
CA SER A 133 -11.87 -3.25 -2.29
C SER A 133 -11.21 -4.08 -1.19
N ALA A 134 -10.74 -3.44 -0.11
CA ALA A 134 -10.16 -4.16 1.02
C ALA A 134 -11.21 -4.98 1.79
N VAL A 135 -12.42 -4.44 1.96
CA VAL A 135 -13.56 -5.15 2.56
C VAL A 135 -13.96 -6.34 1.68
N THR A 136 -14.15 -6.13 0.37
CA THR A 136 -14.49 -7.18 -0.58
C THR A 136 -13.45 -8.31 -0.59
N ALA A 137 -12.16 -7.97 -0.63
CA ALA A 137 -11.09 -8.97 -0.57
C ALA A 137 -11.07 -9.73 0.77
N ALA A 138 -11.37 -9.06 1.89
CA ALA A 138 -11.45 -9.70 3.20
C ALA A 138 -12.65 -10.65 3.30
N PHE A 139 -13.83 -10.28 2.78
CA PHE A 139 -15.01 -11.13 2.75
C PHE A 139 -14.78 -12.43 1.97
N LEU A 140 -14.10 -12.36 0.83
CA LEU A 140 -13.74 -13.55 0.07
C LEU A 140 -12.85 -14.52 0.87
N MET A 141 -11.98 -14.01 1.75
CA MET A 141 -11.03 -14.80 2.54
C MET A 141 -11.56 -15.26 3.91
N LEU A 142 -12.60 -14.62 4.42
CA LEU A 142 -13.21 -14.93 5.71
C LEU A 142 -14.32 -16.00 5.57
N PRO A 143 -14.63 -16.73 6.67
CA PRO A 143 -15.79 -17.63 6.70
C PRO A 143 -17.11 -16.86 6.58
N GLU A 144 -18.23 -17.58 6.47
CA GLU A 144 -19.58 -16.99 6.38
C GLU A 144 -19.94 -16.08 7.56
N SER A 145 -19.38 -16.34 8.75
CA SER A 145 -19.66 -15.58 9.96
C SER A 145 -18.37 -15.29 10.75
N PHE A 146 -18.11 -14.03 11.04
CA PHE A 146 -16.89 -13.56 11.70
C PHE A 146 -17.14 -12.30 12.55
N SER A 147 -16.17 -11.94 13.40
CA SER A 147 -16.23 -10.71 14.21
C SER A 147 -15.65 -9.50 13.46
N GLU A 148 -15.93 -8.29 13.94
CA GLU A 148 -15.26 -7.09 13.43
C GLU A 148 -13.73 -7.14 13.58
N GLU A 149 -13.24 -7.73 14.68
CA GLU A 149 -11.80 -7.88 14.89
C GLU A 149 -11.19 -8.77 13.80
N ASP A 150 -11.84 -9.88 13.44
CA ASP A 150 -11.40 -10.76 12.36
C ASP A 150 -11.34 -10.02 11.02
N LEU A 151 -12.35 -9.18 10.74
CA LEU A 151 -12.38 -8.33 9.54
C LEU A 151 -11.17 -7.38 9.51
N TYR A 152 -10.92 -6.66 10.60
CA TYR A 152 -9.83 -5.69 10.67
C TYR A 152 -8.46 -6.36 10.63
N MET A 153 -8.32 -7.53 11.25
CA MET A 153 -7.14 -8.39 11.14
C MET A 153 -6.89 -8.82 9.69
N GLN A 154 -7.94 -9.26 8.99
CA GLN A 154 -7.84 -9.68 7.59
C GLN A 154 -7.43 -8.51 6.68
N ILE A 155 -8.10 -7.38 6.81
CA ILE A 155 -7.81 -6.15 6.05
C ILE A 155 -6.38 -5.67 6.30
N ALA A 156 -5.97 -5.54 7.57
CA ALA A 156 -4.63 -5.11 7.90
C ALA A 156 -3.57 -6.08 7.34
N GLY A 157 -3.87 -7.37 7.37
CA GLY A 157 -3.05 -8.46 6.85
C GLY A 157 -2.83 -8.45 5.33
N LEU A 158 -3.75 -7.89 4.53
CA LEU A 158 -3.64 -7.83 3.06
C LEU A 158 -2.29 -7.27 2.60
N SER A 159 -1.80 -6.24 3.30
CA SER A 159 -0.55 -5.54 2.99
C SER A 159 0.73 -6.19 3.52
N TYR A 160 0.62 -7.23 4.35
CA TYR A 160 1.75 -7.91 5.02
C TYR A 160 1.97 -9.34 4.54
N SER A 161 0.94 -10.00 4.01
CA SER A 161 1.08 -11.37 3.53
C SER A 161 1.86 -11.43 2.22
N GLY A 162 2.93 -12.22 2.20
CA GLY A 162 3.87 -12.26 1.07
C GLY A 162 5.00 -11.23 1.16
N ASP A 163 5.05 -10.41 2.21
CA ASP A 163 6.20 -9.60 2.57
C ASP A 163 7.28 -10.50 3.19
N PHE A 164 8.43 -10.62 2.53
CA PHE A 164 9.57 -11.40 3.04
C PHE A 164 10.04 -10.95 4.43
N ARG A 165 9.77 -9.69 4.82
CA ARG A 165 10.08 -9.18 6.16
C ARG A 165 9.29 -9.93 7.25
N MET A 166 8.06 -10.34 6.97
CA MET A 166 7.25 -11.18 7.88
C MET A 166 7.77 -12.63 7.98
N VAL A 167 8.52 -13.10 6.97
CA VAL A 167 9.08 -14.47 6.95
C VAL A 167 10.46 -14.54 7.64
N ILE A 168 11.26 -13.47 7.59
CA ILE A 168 12.68 -13.51 7.99
C ILE A 168 13.06 -12.55 9.14
N GLY A 169 12.15 -11.69 9.64
CA GLY A 169 12.54 -10.86 10.79
C GLY A 169 11.52 -9.90 11.42
N GLU A 170 10.23 -9.99 11.10
CA GLU A 170 9.20 -9.12 11.67
C GLU A 170 8.25 -9.90 12.61
N ASP A 171 7.77 -9.24 13.66
CA ASP A 171 6.89 -9.82 14.69
C ASP A 171 5.65 -10.47 14.04
N ARG A 172 5.45 -11.77 14.28
CA ARG A 172 4.28 -12.53 13.78
C ARG A 172 2.96 -11.94 14.29
N SER A 173 3.00 -11.21 15.40
CA SER A 173 1.87 -10.51 15.99
C SER A 173 1.71 -9.07 15.49
N LYS A 174 2.48 -8.61 14.49
CA LYS A 174 2.43 -7.22 14.01
C LYS A 174 1.03 -6.77 13.60
N VAL A 175 0.29 -7.61 12.88
CA VAL A 175 -1.09 -7.29 12.47
C VAL A 175 -1.98 -7.11 13.71
N GLN A 176 -1.85 -8.02 14.68
CA GLN A 176 -2.57 -7.96 15.96
C GLN A 176 -2.22 -6.70 16.76
N ASN A 177 -0.95 -6.35 16.83
CA ASN A 177 -0.43 -5.16 17.50
C ASN A 177 -0.88 -3.85 16.83
N ILE A 178 -1.25 -3.90 15.54
CA ILE A 178 -1.87 -2.77 14.84
C ILE A 178 -3.36 -2.71 15.15
N VAL A 179 -4.08 -3.83 15.03
CA VAL A 179 -5.55 -3.84 15.06
C VAL A 179 -6.09 -3.67 16.46
N LYS A 180 -5.68 -4.51 17.43
CA LYS A 180 -6.25 -4.52 18.79
C LYS A 180 -6.29 -3.14 19.46
N PRO A 181 -5.20 -2.36 19.51
CA PRO A 181 -5.24 -1.03 20.14
C PRO A 181 -5.98 0.03 19.31
N ASN A 182 -6.31 -0.25 18.03
CA ASN A 182 -6.90 0.71 17.12
C ASN A 182 -8.31 0.34 16.63
N VAL A 183 -8.98 -0.68 17.22
CA VAL A 183 -10.33 -1.11 16.81
C VAL A 183 -11.33 0.04 16.65
N PRO A 184 -11.44 1.02 17.58
CA PRO A 184 -12.38 2.14 17.40
C PRO A 184 -12.10 3.00 16.15
N HIS A 185 -10.83 3.12 15.76
CA HIS A 185 -10.45 3.85 14.56
C HIS A 185 -10.77 3.07 13.28
N PHE A 186 -10.64 1.73 13.31
CA PHE A 186 -11.11 0.88 12.22
C PHE A 186 -12.63 0.93 12.08
N GLN A 187 -13.38 0.87 13.19
CA GLN A 187 -14.83 1.05 13.19
C GLN A 187 -15.25 2.37 12.55
N LYS A 188 -14.60 3.47 12.92
CA LYS A 188 -14.84 4.77 12.29
C LYS A 188 -14.53 4.76 10.78
N LEU A 189 -13.47 4.06 10.38
CA LEU A 189 -13.04 3.99 8.98
C LEU A 189 -13.99 3.17 8.10
N TYR A 190 -14.57 2.09 8.64
CA TYR A 190 -15.32 1.10 7.87
C TYR A 190 -16.83 1.09 8.12
N SER A 191 -17.33 1.72 9.19
CA SER A 191 -18.77 1.74 9.56
C SER A 191 -19.70 2.08 8.40
N ASN A 192 -19.50 3.22 7.73
CA ASN A 192 -20.34 3.62 6.60
C ASN A 192 -20.27 2.60 5.45
N ILE A 193 -19.08 2.05 5.17
CA ILE A 193 -18.91 1.05 4.11
C ILE A 193 -19.69 -0.22 4.43
N LEU A 194 -19.65 -0.68 5.68
CA LEU A 194 -20.34 -1.89 6.12
C LEU A 194 -21.86 -1.69 6.18
N GLN A 195 -22.33 -0.49 6.55
CA GLN A 195 -23.76 -0.14 6.55
C GLN A 195 -24.34 -0.09 5.13
N ASP A 196 -23.58 0.41 4.17
CA ASP A 196 -24.01 0.56 2.78
C ASP A 196 -23.75 -0.68 1.92
N CYS A 197 -23.10 -1.73 2.47
CA CYS A 197 -22.69 -2.90 1.70
C CYS A 197 -23.81 -3.96 1.67
N PRO A 198 -24.39 -4.26 0.49
CA PRO A 198 -25.48 -5.24 0.40
C PRO A 198 -25.02 -6.69 0.60
N GLN A 199 -23.71 -6.95 0.58
CA GLN A 199 -23.12 -8.29 0.66
C GLN A 199 -22.90 -8.77 2.10
N VAL A 200 -23.20 -7.93 3.10
CA VAL A 200 -22.97 -8.23 4.50
C VAL A 200 -24.18 -7.85 5.35
N VAL A 201 -24.55 -8.74 6.26
CA VAL A 201 -25.53 -8.48 7.30
C VAL A 201 -24.79 -8.25 8.61
N TYR A 202 -24.85 -7.03 9.12
CA TYR A 202 -24.19 -6.69 10.39
C TYR A 202 -25.14 -6.90 11.58
N LYS A 203 -24.91 -7.95 12.36
CA LYS A 203 -25.62 -8.25 13.60
C LYS A 203 -24.95 -7.54 14.78
N HIS A 204 -25.14 -6.23 14.90
CA HIS A 204 -24.53 -5.38 15.94
C HIS A 204 -24.67 -5.95 17.36
N HIS A 205 -25.84 -6.48 17.72
CA HIS A 205 -26.10 -7.03 19.05
C HIS A 205 -25.28 -8.29 19.39
N LEU A 206 -24.78 -9.00 18.38
CA LEU A 206 -23.89 -10.16 18.54
C LEU A 206 -22.41 -9.81 18.28
N GLY A 207 -22.12 -8.60 17.77
CA GLY A 207 -20.78 -8.23 17.31
C GLY A 207 -20.30 -9.08 16.13
N ARG A 208 -21.22 -9.60 15.30
CA ARG A 208 -20.91 -10.51 14.18
C ARG A 208 -21.36 -9.93 12.85
N LEU A 209 -20.59 -10.23 11.81
CA LEU A 209 -20.93 -10.00 10.42
C LEU A 209 -21.19 -11.35 9.75
N GLU A 210 -22.19 -11.37 8.88
CA GLU A 210 -22.52 -12.53 8.06
C GLU A 210 -22.50 -12.15 6.59
N ILE A 211 -21.85 -12.98 5.77
CA ILE A 211 -21.68 -12.75 4.33
C ILE A 211 -22.23 -13.92 3.54
N ASP A 212 -22.76 -13.63 2.37
CA ASP A 212 -23.15 -14.66 1.41
C ASP A 212 -21.91 -15.26 0.73
N LYS A 213 -21.79 -16.59 0.81
CA LYS A 213 -20.73 -17.39 0.17
C LYS A 213 -21.26 -18.24 -0.99
N SER A 214 -22.47 -17.96 -1.48
CA SER A 214 -22.97 -18.51 -2.74
C SER A 214 -21.99 -18.24 -3.90
N PRO A 215 -21.90 -19.12 -4.90
CA PRO A 215 -21.07 -18.86 -6.08
C PRO A 215 -21.41 -17.53 -6.76
N GLU A 216 -22.69 -17.13 -6.78
CA GLU A 216 -23.14 -15.86 -7.36
C GLU A 216 -22.62 -14.65 -6.57
N GLY A 217 -22.72 -14.71 -5.23
CA GLY A 217 -22.19 -13.68 -4.33
C GLY A 217 -20.66 -13.57 -4.43
N GLN A 218 -19.97 -14.71 -4.44
CA GLN A 218 -18.52 -14.78 -4.59
C GLN A 218 -18.06 -14.24 -5.94
N PHE A 219 -18.72 -14.61 -7.03
CA PHE A 219 -18.40 -14.12 -8.37
C PHE A 219 -18.54 -12.60 -8.45
N THR A 220 -19.63 -12.05 -7.91
CA THR A 220 -19.85 -10.59 -7.84
C THR A 220 -18.72 -9.89 -7.09
N GLN A 221 -18.29 -10.46 -5.95
CA GLN A 221 -17.16 -9.94 -5.17
C GLN A 221 -15.83 -10.03 -5.93
N LEU A 222 -15.57 -11.15 -6.61
CA LEU A 222 -14.35 -11.37 -7.41
C LEU A 222 -14.24 -10.35 -8.55
N MET A 223 -15.35 -10.09 -9.26
CA MET A 223 -15.40 -9.09 -10.34
C MET A 223 -15.21 -7.65 -9.83
N ALA A 224 -15.50 -7.38 -8.56
CA ALA A 224 -15.27 -6.09 -7.92
C ALA A 224 -13.85 -5.90 -7.35
N LEU A 225 -13.00 -6.94 -7.36
CA LEU A 225 -11.63 -6.83 -6.87
C LEU A 225 -10.79 -5.93 -7.78
N PRO A 226 -9.72 -5.30 -7.25
CA PRO A 226 -8.79 -4.52 -8.06
C PRO A 226 -8.14 -5.38 -9.16
N ARG A 227 -7.95 -4.77 -10.34
CA ARG A 227 -7.48 -5.45 -11.56
C ARG A 227 -6.23 -6.31 -11.34
N THR A 228 -5.23 -5.82 -10.61
CA THR A 228 -3.99 -6.59 -10.38
C THR A 228 -4.25 -7.86 -9.56
N LEU A 229 -5.21 -7.84 -8.63
CA LEU A 229 -5.57 -9.03 -7.87
C LEU A 229 -6.33 -10.03 -8.76
N GLN A 230 -7.29 -9.57 -9.57
CA GLN A 230 -7.98 -10.43 -10.54
C GLN A 230 -6.97 -11.14 -11.46
N GLN A 231 -6.06 -10.38 -12.08
CA GLN A 231 -5.02 -10.92 -12.98
C GLN A 231 -4.11 -11.95 -12.31
N LYS A 232 -3.84 -11.78 -11.02
CA LYS A 232 -3.02 -12.74 -10.26
C LYS A 232 -3.79 -14.01 -9.95
N ILE A 233 -5.06 -13.88 -9.54
CA ILE A 233 -5.96 -15.02 -9.35
C ILE A 233 -6.05 -15.82 -10.65
N THR A 234 -6.30 -15.17 -11.78
CA THR A 234 -6.40 -15.87 -13.07
C THR A 234 -5.10 -16.57 -13.44
N SER A 235 -3.93 -15.94 -13.20
CA SER A 235 -2.63 -16.56 -13.49
C SER A 235 -2.28 -17.76 -12.62
N LEU A 236 -2.91 -17.90 -11.44
CA LEU A 236 -2.73 -19.05 -10.55
C LEU A 236 -3.57 -20.24 -11.01
N VAL A 237 -4.77 -19.97 -11.52
CA VAL A 237 -5.74 -20.99 -11.93
C VAL A 237 -5.49 -21.47 -13.36
N ASP A 238 -5.09 -20.58 -14.26
CA ASP A 238 -4.73 -20.93 -15.64
C ASP A 238 -3.36 -20.33 -16.03
N PRO A 239 -2.34 -21.17 -16.28
CA PRO A 239 -1.02 -20.69 -16.68
C PRO A 239 -1.05 -19.99 -18.06
N PRO A 240 -0.09 -19.08 -18.34
CA PRO A 240 -0.06 -18.35 -19.60
C PRO A 240 0.00 -19.29 -20.82
N GLY A 241 -0.93 -19.10 -21.77
CA GLY A 241 -0.99 -19.88 -23.01
C GLY A 241 -2.41 -20.26 -23.47
N LYS A 242 -3.41 -20.15 -22.58
CA LYS A 242 -4.83 -20.25 -22.94
C LYS A 242 -5.47 -18.85 -22.93
N ASN A 243 -6.06 -18.44 -24.04
CA ASN A 243 -6.86 -17.21 -24.10
C ASN A 243 -8.25 -17.49 -23.50
N ARG A 244 -8.33 -17.59 -22.17
CA ARG A 244 -9.61 -17.62 -21.46
C ARG A 244 -9.96 -16.24 -20.93
N ASP A 245 -11.24 -15.93 -20.95
CA ASP A 245 -11.77 -14.68 -20.41
C ASP A 245 -11.54 -14.63 -18.89
N VAL A 246 -11.14 -13.47 -18.37
CA VAL A 246 -11.00 -13.24 -16.93
C VAL A 246 -12.31 -13.55 -16.22
N GLU A 247 -13.43 -13.20 -16.83
CA GLU A 247 -14.76 -13.45 -16.30
C GLU A 247 -15.04 -14.95 -16.11
N GLU A 248 -14.72 -15.77 -17.12
CA GLU A 248 -14.92 -17.23 -17.08
C GLU A 248 -14.07 -17.87 -15.96
N ILE A 249 -12.81 -17.43 -15.82
CA ILE A 249 -11.92 -17.96 -14.78
C ILE A 249 -12.41 -17.54 -13.39
N LEU A 250 -12.83 -16.28 -13.21
CA LEU A 250 -13.37 -15.83 -11.93
C LEU A 250 -14.68 -16.53 -11.57
N LEU A 251 -15.51 -16.86 -12.57
CA LEU A 251 -16.71 -17.68 -12.35
C LEU A 251 -16.35 -19.10 -11.89
N GLN A 252 -15.31 -19.72 -12.46
CA GLN A 252 -14.80 -21.02 -12.00
C GLN A 252 -14.29 -20.92 -10.56
N VAL A 253 -13.52 -19.89 -10.23
CA VAL A 253 -13.01 -19.65 -8.86
C VAL A 253 -14.15 -19.45 -7.88
N ALA A 254 -15.24 -18.80 -8.27
CA ALA A 254 -16.40 -18.60 -7.40
C ALA A 254 -17.10 -19.90 -6.97
N HIS A 255 -16.96 -20.96 -7.78
CA HIS A 255 -17.48 -22.30 -7.47
C HIS A 255 -16.47 -23.17 -6.71
N ASP A 256 -15.23 -22.70 -6.54
CA ASP A 256 -14.19 -23.43 -5.83
C ASP A 256 -14.43 -23.34 -4.31
N PRO A 257 -14.51 -24.47 -3.58
CA PRO A 257 -14.58 -24.48 -2.13
C PRO A 257 -13.44 -23.72 -1.45
N ASP A 258 -12.28 -23.65 -2.10
CA ASP A 258 -11.07 -22.97 -1.65
C ASP A 258 -10.92 -21.56 -2.26
N CYS A 259 -11.98 -20.95 -2.79
CA CYS A 259 -11.96 -19.60 -3.38
C CYS A 259 -11.18 -18.59 -2.51
N GLY A 260 -11.47 -18.52 -1.21
CA GLY A 260 -10.79 -17.61 -0.28
C GLY A 260 -9.28 -17.83 -0.21
N PHE A 261 -8.83 -19.09 -0.33
CA PHE A 261 -7.40 -19.42 -0.40
C PHE A 261 -6.77 -18.97 -1.72
N VAL A 262 -7.45 -19.13 -2.86
CA VAL A 262 -7.00 -18.64 -4.16
C VAL A 262 -6.84 -17.11 -4.15
N VAL A 263 -7.84 -16.38 -3.61
CA VAL A 263 -7.74 -14.91 -3.46
C VAL A 263 -6.57 -14.55 -2.54
N HIS A 264 -6.37 -15.29 -1.45
CA HIS A 264 -5.26 -15.08 -0.52
C HIS A 264 -3.89 -15.25 -1.21
N GLN A 265 -3.75 -16.21 -2.13
CA GLN A 265 -2.54 -16.42 -2.93
C GLN A 265 -2.32 -15.36 -4.01
N GLY A 266 -3.41 -14.86 -4.61
CA GLY A 266 -3.36 -13.84 -5.68
C GLY A 266 -2.91 -12.46 -5.23
N ARG A 267 -2.79 -12.19 -3.92
CA ARG A 267 -2.43 -10.85 -3.42
C ARG A 267 -1.09 -10.34 -3.95
N PRO A 268 -0.96 -9.03 -4.20
CA PRO A 268 0.33 -8.43 -4.53
C PRO A 268 1.38 -8.68 -3.44
N ARG A 269 2.49 -9.32 -3.80
CA ARG A 269 3.66 -9.41 -2.92
C ARG A 269 4.23 -8.00 -2.76
N SER A 270 4.11 -7.44 -1.57
CA SER A 270 4.79 -6.20 -1.16
C SER A 270 6.29 -6.31 -1.48
N VAL A 271 6.81 -5.34 -2.24
CA VAL A 271 8.22 -5.16 -2.70
C VAL A 271 9.16 -6.30 -2.30
N SER A 272 9.42 -7.23 -3.22
CA SER A 272 10.31 -8.38 -2.98
C SER A 272 11.78 -7.97 -2.74
N ARG A 273 12.56 -8.86 -2.10
CA ARG A 273 14.03 -8.72 -2.01
C ARG A 273 14.68 -8.48 -3.38
N THR A 274 14.14 -9.05 -4.45
CA THR A 274 14.60 -8.83 -5.83
C THR A 274 14.34 -7.41 -6.32
N ALA A 275 13.23 -6.77 -5.96
CA ALA A 275 13.00 -5.35 -6.26
C ALA A 275 13.93 -4.44 -5.44
N ALA A 276 14.21 -4.78 -4.18
CA ALA A 276 15.18 -4.05 -3.36
C ALA A 276 16.65 -4.28 -3.80
N LEU A 277 17.00 -5.49 -4.26
CA LEU A 277 18.31 -5.82 -4.83
C LEU A 277 18.49 -5.14 -6.18
N ARG A 278 17.47 -5.17 -7.05
CA ARG A 278 17.46 -4.40 -8.31
C ARG A 278 17.65 -2.91 -8.02
N LYS A 279 16.96 -2.37 -7.02
CA LYS A 279 17.16 -0.98 -6.57
C LYS A 279 18.60 -0.71 -6.13
N LYS A 280 19.25 -1.63 -5.42
CA LYS A 280 20.68 -1.51 -5.05
C LYS A 280 21.61 -1.61 -6.27
N ILE A 281 21.35 -2.55 -7.18
CA ILE A 281 22.13 -2.78 -8.41
C ILE A 281 21.98 -1.60 -9.37
N GLU A 282 20.79 -1.04 -9.55
CA GLU A 282 20.58 0.12 -10.41
C GLU A 282 21.15 1.40 -9.79
N VAL A 283 21.05 1.59 -8.47
CA VAL A 283 21.80 2.67 -7.81
C VAL A 283 23.31 2.51 -8.04
N LEU A 284 23.83 1.29 -7.99
CA LEU A 284 25.23 1.00 -8.31
C LEU A 284 25.58 1.23 -9.79
N LEU A 285 24.68 0.88 -10.71
CA LEU A 285 24.82 1.13 -12.16
C LEU A 285 24.77 2.62 -12.48
N ILE A 286 23.92 3.39 -11.79
CA ILE A 286 23.86 4.85 -11.90
C ILE A 286 25.16 5.46 -11.34
N ILE A 287 25.64 5.00 -10.18
CA ILE A 287 26.93 5.45 -9.63
C ILE A 287 28.06 5.18 -10.64
N THR A 288 28.11 3.98 -11.24
CA THR A 288 29.17 3.62 -12.20
C THR A 288 29.03 4.34 -13.54
N ALA A 289 27.82 4.60 -14.03
CA ALA A 289 27.59 5.39 -15.23
C ALA A 289 27.97 6.87 -15.04
N SER A 290 27.67 7.44 -13.87
CA SER A 290 28.04 8.83 -13.55
C SER A 290 29.53 9.02 -13.29
N LEU A 291 30.21 8.06 -12.64
CA LEU A 291 31.68 8.09 -12.51
C LEU A 291 32.38 8.10 -13.87
N ARG A 292 31.89 7.32 -14.85
CA ARG A 292 32.41 7.36 -16.22
C ARG A 292 32.21 8.70 -16.92
N GLN A 293 31.14 9.43 -16.60
CA GLN A 293 30.87 10.75 -17.18
C GLN A 293 31.80 11.82 -16.58
N ASP A 294 32.11 11.73 -15.28
CA ASP A 294 33.05 12.62 -14.62
C ASP A 294 34.51 12.39 -15.06
N ASP A 295 34.90 11.13 -15.34
CA ASP A 295 36.23 10.81 -15.87
C ASP A 295 36.43 11.36 -17.30
N VAL A 296 35.37 11.40 -18.12
CA VAL A 296 35.40 11.99 -19.47
C VAL A 296 35.45 13.53 -19.42
N ILE A 297 34.89 14.15 -18.38
CA ILE A 297 34.92 15.62 -18.18
C ILE A 297 36.25 16.07 -17.59
N ARG A 298 36.95 15.25 -16.80
CA ARG A 298 38.30 15.56 -16.27
C ARG A 298 39.44 15.26 -17.24
N ALA A 299 39.18 14.53 -18.31
CA ALA A 299 40.15 14.20 -19.36
C ALA A 299 40.17 15.18 -20.53
N ASN A 300 39.37 16.26 -20.48
CA ASN A 300 39.39 17.42 -21.37
C ASN A 300 39.70 18.70 -20.58
#